data_AF-A0A8T3VEG5-F1
#
_entry.id   AF-A0A8T3VEG5-F1
#
_cell.length_a   1.000
_cell.length_b   1.000
_cell.length_c   1.000
_cell.angle_alpha   90.00
_cell.angle_beta   90.00
_cell.angle_gamma   90.00
#
_symmetry.space_group_name_H-M   'P 1'
#
loop_
_entity.id
_entity.type
_entity.pdbx_description
1 polymer ?
#
loop_
_entity_poly.entity_id
_entity_poly.type
_entity_poly.pdbx_seq_one_letter_code
_entity_poly.pdbx_strand_id
1 'polypeptide(L)'
;MNYNKCDTGEKLYDEKFILDEVNKIRAEIGHDEVNIYIEEIYFNKDTDELWIITEDRPDKSAIIGKGGWVVGKLKEKLGLESIHVESYGDFLNKQHKLKLSKRTVGNLDLDLVGLDNLRKVIDDKLDNIYSFNYENYLNSHEFEESEKTEAVVALSGGVDSSFSLILAKRLGFNPIAVTVDPGTIILPNQYKINIKNLTESLNVHHEYLTADYNEIINESLSGKLHPCGRCSKNTGEIAKQYAKDNEIPIIIFGDMLATGTQCINKQDDSLYRLNLPASLSTGKQEIKSLIRKYSLREFKGFGCPLLYEVHKKYPHMKKYSIQRILRETRSQALEPGEALDLIWSFYKTK
;
A
#
# COMPACT_ATOMS: atom_id res chain seq x y z
N MET A 1 3.46 7.93 19.53
CA MET A 1 4.54 8.93 19.54
C MET A 1 3.89 10.29 19.54
N ASN A 2 4.15 11.12 20.55
CA ASN A 2 3.66 12.51 20.57
C ASN A 2 4.45 13.29 19.52
N TYR A 3 3.81 13.60 18.40
CA TYR A 3 4.32 14.61 17.49
C TYR A 3 4.16 15.94 18.21
N ASN A 4 5.25 16.37 18.86
CA ASN A 4 5.31 17.73 19.37
C ASN A 4 5.10 18.65 18.16
N LYS A 5 4.00 19.43 18.18
CA LYS A 5 4.10 20.79 17.62
C LYS A 5 5.38 21.38 18.19
N CYS A 6 6.17 21.99 17.32
CA CYS A 6 7.52 22.47 17.62
C CYS A 6 7.50 23.51 18.76
N ASP A 7 7.32 23.06 20.01
CA ASP A 7 7.15 23.88 21.22
C ASP A 7 8.29 23.66 22.23
N THR A 8 9.41 23.08 21.79
CA THR A 8 10.64 23.04 22.57
C THR A 8 11.83 23.52 21.74
N GLY A 9 12.00 24.84 21.69
CA GLY A 9 13.31 25.51 21.85
C GLY A 9 14.44 25.32 20.83
N GLU A 10 14.34 24.47 19.81
CA GLU A 10 15.32 24.39 18.71
C GLU A 10 14.58 24.16 17.37
N LYS A 11 14.29 25.25 16.65
CA LYS A 11 13.76 25.22 15.28
C LYS A 11 14.87 24.76 14.32
N LEU A 12 14.97 23.45 14.06
CA LEU A 12 16.00 22.93 13.14
C LEU A 12 15.67 23.22 11.66
N TYR A 13 14.38 23.21 11.29
CA TYR A 13 13.90 23.47 9.93
C TYR A 13 12.58 24.25 10.00
N ASP A 14 12.66 25.59 9.97
CA ASP A 14 11.46 26.41 9.81
C ASP A 14 11.16 26.70 8.33
N GLU A 15 9.94 27.17 8.07
CA GLU A 15 9.46 27.47 6.71
C GLU A 15 10.43 28.37 5.95
N LYS A 16 10.88 29.46 6.59
CA LYS A 16 11.79 30.41 5.98
C LYS A 16 13.11 29.76 5.58
N PHE A 17 13.71 28.97 6.47
CA PHE A 17 14.93 28.25 6.17
C PHE A 17 14.76 27.33 4.96
N ILE A 18 13.68 26.52 4.92
CA ILE A 18 13.44 25.60 3.80
C ILE A 18 13.23 26.35 2.50
N LEU A 19 12.46 27.44 2.50
CA LEU A 19 12.22 28.26 1.32
C LEU A 19 13.51 28.91 0.79
N ASP A 20 14.34 29.46 1.68
CA ASP A 20 15.62 30.07 1.33
C ASP A 20 16.55 29.03 0.70
N GLU A 21 16.64 27.83 1.29
CA GLU A 21 17.48 26.75 0.77
C GLU A 21 16.97 26.20 -0.57
N VAL A 22 15.66 26.02 -0.71
CA VAL A 22 15.02 25.61 -1.97
C VAL A 22 15.32 26.63 -3.08
N ASN A 23 15.12 27.92 -2.84
CA ASN A 23 15.35 28.95 -3.85
C ASN A 23 16.84 29.13 -4.20
N LYS A 24 17.76 29.01 -3.22
CA LYS A 24 19.21 28.96 -3.50
C LYS A 24 19.55 27.79 -4.43
N ILE A 25 19.07 26.59 -4.12
CA ILE A 25 19.31 25.39 -4.94
C ILE A 25 18.73 25.57 -6.34
N ARG A 26 17.54 26.17 -6.47
CA ARG A 26 16.92 26.49 -7.77
C ARG A 26 17.79 27.43 -8.59
N ALA A 27 18.28 28.52 -7.98
CA ALA A 27 19.18 29.46 -8.65
C ALA A 27 20.49 28.78 -9.10
N GLU A 28 21.09 27.93 -8.25
CA GLU A 28 22.31 27.17 -8.58
C GLU A 28 22.14 26.24 -9.79
N ILE A 29 20.94 25.71 -10.02
CA ILE A 29 20.63 24.84 -11.17
C ILE A 29 20.05 25.62 -12.37
N GLY A 30 20.07 26.95 -12.32
CA GLY A 30 19.59 27.83 -13.40
C GLY A 30 18.07 27.90 -13.53
N HIS A 31 17.33 27.68 -12.44
CA HIS A 31 15.89 27.88 -12.39
C HIS A 31 15.55 29.20 -11.71
N ASP A 32 14.42 29.79 -12.12
CA ASP A 32 13.90 31.01 -11.50
C ASP A 32 13.48 30.76 -10.05
N GLU A 33 13.67 31.77 -9.21
CA GLU A 33 13.06 31.83 -7.89
C GLU A 33 11.54 31.84 -8.02
N VAL A 34 10.87 31.18 -7.09
CA VAL A 34 9.41 31.11 -7.07
C VAL A 34 8.92 31.28 -5.64
N ASN A 35 7.77 31.93 -5.51
CA ASN A 35 7.05 32.00 -4.25
C ASN A 35 6.37 30.65 -4.04
N ILE A 36 6.70 30.00 -2.93
CA ILE A 36 6.20 28.67 -2.55
C ILE A 36 5.52 28.84 -1.19
N TYR A 37 4.33 28.27 -1.04
CA TYR A 37 3.62 28.28 0.24
C TYR A 37 3.72 26.90 0.89
N ILE A 38 4.17 26.88 2.14
CA ILE A 38 4.28 25.68 2.96
C ILE A 38 3.24 25.79 4.08
N GLU A 39 2.34 24.83 4.14
CA GLU A 39 1.32 24.74 5.19
C GLU A 39 1.95 24.24 6.50
N GLU A 40 2.70 23.14 6.42
CA GLU A 40 3.26 22.47 7.59
C GLU A 40 4.60 21.79 7.29
N ILE A 41 5.45 21.71 8.32
CA ILE A 41 6.72 20.99 8.28
C ILE A 41 6.77 20.04 9.47
N TYR A 42 7.07 18.77 9.22
CA TYR A 42 7.30 17.76 10.25
C TYR A 42 8.68 17.17 10.11
N PHE A 43 9.45 17.15 11.19
CA PHE A 43 10.75 16.48 11.22
C PHE A 43 10.72 15.32 12.20
N ASN A 44 11.05 14.13 11.72
CA ASN A 44 11.20 12.94 12.55
C ASN A 44 12.68 12.72 12.87
N LYS A 45 13.08 13.01 14.12
CA LYS A 45 14.45 12.84 14.61
C LYS A 45 14.91 11.38 14.65
N ASP A 46 14.00 10.43 14.80
CA ASP A 46 14.36 9.02 14.94
C ASP A 46 14.70 8.38 13.59
N THR A 47 14.15 8.92 12.50
CA THR A 47 14.34 8.42 11.14
C THR A 47 15.13 9.36 10.23
N ASP A 48 15.49 10.56 10.71
CA ASP A 48 16.08 11.65 9.93
C ASP A 48 15.27 11.95 8.64
N GLU A 49 13.94 11.94 8.77
CA GLU A 49 13.00 12.19 7.68
C GLU A 49 12.31 13.55 7.86
N LEU A 50 12.33 14.38 6.82
CA LEU A 50 11.63 15.66 6.76
C LEU A 50 10.40 15.56 5.85
N TRP A 51 9.24 16.00 6.36
CA TRP A 51 8.00 16.13 5.60
C TRP A 51 7.68 17.60 5.40
N ILE A 52 7.45 17.99 4.15
CA ILE A 52 7.07 19.34 3.74
C ILE A 52 5.69 19.25 3.09
N ILE A 53 4.69 19.87 3.74
CA ILE A 53 3.32 19.92 3.24
C ILE A 53 3.12 21.28 2.58
N THR A 54 2.98 21.30 1.26
CA THR A 54 2.75 22.52 0.48
C THR A 54 1.27 22.81 0.31
N GLU A 55 0.91 24.08 0.04
CA GLU A 55 -0.49 24.46 -0.19
C GLU A 55 -1.09 23.69 -1.37
N ASP A 56 -0.37 23.60 -2.49
CA ASP A 56 -0.86 22.94 -3.69
C ASP A 56 0.21 22.12 -4.45
N ARG A 57 -0.18 21.64 -5.65
CA ARG A 57 0.68 20.83 -6.52
C ARG A 57 1.78 21.63 -7.22
N PRO A 58 1.52 22.83 -7.77
CA PRO A 58 2.57 23.75 -8.20
C PRO A 58 3.68 23.93 -7.16
N ASP A 59 3.33 24.18 -5.90
CA ASP A 59 4.30 24.37 -4.82
C ASP A 59 5.10 23.09 -4.54
N LYS A 60 4.42 21.94 -4.43
CA LYS A 60 5.08 20.62 -4.32
C LYS A 60 6.07 20.40 -5.48
N SER A 61 5.67 20.74 -6.69
CA SER A 61 6.52 20.59 -7.89
C SER A 61 7.71 21.55 -7.87
N ALA A 62 7.56 22.74 -7.31
CA ALA A 62 8.63 23.72 -7.17
C ALA A 62 9.71 23.26 -6.19
N ILE A 63 9.32 22.66 -5.06
CA ILE A 63 10.24 22.08 -4.07
C ILE A 63 10.91 20.81 -4.61
N ILE A 64 10.17 19.91 -5.27
CA ILE A 64 10.75 18.72 -5.89
C ILE A 64 11.74 19.11 -6.99
N GLY A 65 11.38 20.09 -7.80
CA GLY A 65 12.15 20.55 -8.95
C GLY A 65 12.12 19.56 -10.13
N LYS A 66 12.58 20.02 -11.30
CA LYS A 66 12.60 19.20 -12.52
C LYS A 66 13.47 17.95 -12.27
N GLY A 67 12.89 16.77 -12.51
CA GLY A 67 13.57 15.50 -12.30
C GLY A 67 13.95 15.20 -10.83
N GLY A 68 13.35 15.88 -9.85
CA GLY A 68 13.66 15.68 -8.43
C GLY A 68 14.97 16.31 -7.96
N TRP A 69 15.58 17.17 -8.78
CA TRP A 69 16.90 17.74 -8.50
C TRP A 69 16.95 18.61 -7.24
N VAL A 70 15.92 19.42 -7.01
CA VAL A 70 15.92 20.40 -5.93
C VAL A 70 15.80 19.69 -4.58
N VAL A 71 14.80 18.81 -4.44
CA VAL A 71 14.63 18.00 -3.22
C VAL A 71 15.80 17.04 -2.98
N GLY A 72 16.40 16.49 -4.04
CA GLY A 72 17.59 15.63 -3.94
C GLY A 72 18.79 16.36 -3.36
N LYS A 73 19.12 17.54 -3.91
CA LYS A 73 20.19 18.41 -3.37
C LYS A 73 19.89 18.92 -1.98
N LEU A 74 18.63 19.26 -1.70
CA LEU A 74 18.20 19.70 -0.37
C LEU A 74 18.46 18.58 0.65
N LYS A 75 18.06 17.35 0.34
CA LYS A 75 18.31 16.18 1.18
C LYS A 75 19.80 15.99 1.46
N GLU A 76 20.64 16.03 0.43
CA GLU A 76 22.10 15.91 0.57
C GLU A 76 22.69 17.03 1.44
N LYS A 77 22.26 18.27 1.23
CA LYS A 77 22.74 19.44 1.98
C LYS A 77 22.36 19.40 3.45
N LEU A 78 21.15 18.92 3.76
CA LEU A 78 20.66 18.78 5.12
C LEU A 78 21.14 17.50 5.82
N GLY A 79 21.78 16.58 5.09
CA GLY A 79 22.27 15.31 5.64
C GLY A 79 21.14 14.37 6.09
N LEU A 80 19.97 14.45 5.46
CA LEU A 80 18.78 13.69 5.84
C LEU A 80 18.69 12.36 5.08
N GLU A 81 18.07 11.36 5.70
CA GLU A 81 17.80 10.07 5.05
C GLU A 81 16.76 10.20 3.94
N SER A 82 15.71 10.99 4.18
CA SER A 82 14.69 11.30 3.18
C SER A 82 14.05 12.68 3.37
N ILE A 83 13.54 13.22 2.27
CA ILE A 83 12.61 14.36 2.27
C ILE A 83 11.36 13.95 1.49
N HIS A 84 10.21 14.08 2.15
CA HIS A 84 8.88 13.84 1.59
C HIS A 84 8.20 15.18 1.34
N VAL A 85 7.70 15.38 0.12
CA VAL A 85 6.98 16.60 -0.25
C VAL A 85 5.57 16.21 -0.67
N GLU A 86 4.57 16.69 0.06
CA GLU A 86 3.16 16.40 -0.18
C GLU A 86 2.36 17.68 -0.38
N SER A 87 1.32 17.61 -1.21
CA SER A 87 0.39 18.75 -1.34
C SER A 87 -0.75 18.60 -0.35
N TYR A 88 -1.24 19.71 0.20
CA TYR A 88 -2.38 19.73 1.10
C TYR A 88 -3.63 19.12 0.44
N GLY A 89 -3.79 19.29 -0.88
CA GLY A 89 -4.82 18.61 -1.66
C GLY A 89 -4.72 17.08 -1.65
N ASP A 90 -3.52 16.50 -1.59
CA ASP A 90 -3.35 15.05 -1.45
C ASP A 90 -3.86 14.57 -0.07
N PHE A 91 -3.63 15.37 0.99
CA PHE A 91 -4.17 15.15 2.33
C PHE A 91 -5.71 15.20 2.35
N LEU A 92 -6.32 16.24 1.78
CA LEU A 92 -7.78 16.38 1.72
C LEU A 92 -8.44 15.16 1.06
N ASN A 93 -7.81 14.65 -0.01
CA ASN A 93 -8.26 13.44 -0.67
C ASN A 93 -8.16 12.19 0.23
N LYS A 94 -7.05 12.02 0.96
CA LYS A 94 -6.88 10.90 1.91
C LYS A 94 -7.89 10.98 3.06
N GLN A 95 -8.10 12.17 3.62
CA GLN A 95 -9.09 12.40 4.67
C GLN A 95 -10.51 12.11 4.18
N HIS A 96 -10.85 12.55 2.96
CA HIS A 96 -12.15 12.27 2.35
C HIS A 96 -12.37 10.75 2.18
N LYS A 97 -11.40 10.03 1.63
CA LYS A 97 -11.46 8.56 1.47
C LYS A 97 -11.68 7.87 2.82
N LEU A 98 -10.94 8.25 3.85
CA LEU A 98 -11.07 7.69 5.20
C LEU A 98 -12.44 7.97 5.83
N LYS A 99 -12.97 9.20 5.70
CA LYS A 99 -14.33 9.54 6.16
C LYS A 99 -15.40 8.68 5.48
N LEU A 100 -15.24 8.42 4.18
CA LEU A 100 -16.12 7.50 3.45
C LEU A 100 -15.98 6.06 3.95
N SER A 101 -14.75 5.58 4.17
CA SER A 101 -14.49 4.24 4.71
C SER A 101 -15.11 4.08 6.10
N LYS A 102 -14.94 5.07 7.00
CA LYS A 102 -15.55 5.12 8.34
C LYS A 102 -17.05 4.89 8.25
N ARG A 103 -17.73 5.69 7.40
CA ARG A 103 -19.18 5.57 7.19
C ARG A 103 -19.56 4.19 6.65
N THR A 104 -18.81 3.68 5.67
CA THR A 104 -19.12 2.39 5.04
C THR A 104 -18.94 1.22 5.99
N VAL A 105 -17.86 1.19 6.78
CA VAL A 105 -17.63 0.14 7.79
C VAL A 105 -18.59 0.31 8.98
N GLY A 106 -18.89 1.55 9.37
CA GLY A 106 -19.85 1.84 10.46
C GLY A 106 -21.29 1.47 10.14
N ASN A 107 -21.69 1.47 8.87
CA ASN A 107 -23.04 1.08 8.44
C ASN A 107 -23.24 -0.44 8.33
N LEU A 108 -22.20 -1.24 8.59
CA LEU A 108 -22.34 -2.71 8.59
C LEU A 108 -22.93 -3.18 9.92
N ASP A 109 -24.05 -3.88 9.81
CA ASP A 109 -24.70 -4.59 10.91
C ASP A 109 -24.06 -5.97 11.09
N LEU A 110 -22.79 -5.98 11.47
CA LEU A 110 -21.98 -7.16 11.75
C LEU A 110 -21.31 -6.98 13.11
N ASP A 111 -21.55 -7.93 14.00
CA ASP A 111 -20.92 -8.02 15.32
C ASP A 111 -19.65 -8.86 15.21
N LEU A 112 -18.54 -8.20 14.84
CA LEU A 112 -17.23 -8.80 14.58
C LEU A 112 -16.15 -7.95 15.23
N VAL A 113 -15.35 -8.57 16.09
CA VAL A 113 -14.29 -7.90 16.88
C VAL A 113 -13.29 -7.20 15.96
N GLY A 114 -12.92 -7.85 14.85
CA GLY A 114 -12.01 -7.30 13.86
C GLY A 114 -12.55 -6.03 13.18
N LEU A 115 -13.86 -5.95 12.92
CA LEU A 115 -14.47 -4.75 12.34
C LEU A 115 -14.54 -3.60 13.34
N ASP A 116 -14.82 -3.88 14.62
CA ASP A 116 -14.82 -2.86 15.66
C ASP A 116 -13.43 -2.28 15.88
N ASN A 117 -12.40 -3.12 15.91
CA ASN A 117 -11.02 -2.66 15.97
C ASN A 117 -10.63 -1.88 14.71
N LEU A 118 -11.06 -2.31 13.52
CA LEU A 118 -10.86 -1.55 12.28
C LEU A 118 -11.52 -0.17 12.34
N ARG A 119 -12.74 -0.04 12.90
CA ARG A 119 -13.42 1.26 13.09
C ARG A 119 -12.59 2.21 13.95
N LYS A 120 -12.03 1.71 15.06
CA LYS A 120 -11.13 2.48 15.94
C LYS A 120 -9.89 2.95 15.18
N VAL A 121 -9.24 2.06 14.43
CA VAL A 121 -8.05 2.42 13.63
C VAL A 121 -8.35 3.46 12.56
N ILE A 122 -9.52 3.39 11.91
CA ILE A 122 -9.92 4.42 10.94
C ILE A 122 -10.06 5.79 11.63
N ASP A 123 -10.62 5.82 12.84
CA ASP A 123 -10.79 7.05 13.61
C ASP A 123 -9.45 7.63 14.06
N ASP A 124 -8.59 6.81 14.66
CA ASP A 124 -7.26 7.27 15.10
C ASP A 124 -6.38 7.70 13.92
N LYS A 125 -6.56 7.06 12.75
CA LYS A 125 -5.89 7.48 11.51
C LYS A 125 -6.44 8.78 10.95
N LEU A 126 -7.74 9.05 11.10
CA LEU A 126 -8.32 10.34 10.71
C LEU A 126 -7.75 11.47 11.58
N ASP A 127 -7.56 11.21 12.87
CA ASP A 127 -7.04 12.19 13.82
C ASP A 127 -5.53 12.43 13.66
N ASN A 128 -4.78 11.43 13.18
CA ASN A 128 -3.31 11.47 13.05
C ASN A 128 -2.81 11.29 11.61
N ILE A 129 -3.57 11.74 10.62
CA ILE A 129 -3.36 11.45 9.20
C ILE A 129 -1.94 11.71 8.64
N TYR A 130 -1.23 12.73 9.14
CA TYR A 130 0.12 13.11 8.70
C TYR A 130 1.20 12.20 9.25
N SER A 131 0.90 11.55 10.37
CA SER A 131 1.89 11.02 11.29
C SER A 131 1.57 9.57 11.69
N PHE A 132 0.51 9.02 11.11
CA PHE A 132 0.05 7.68 11.39
C PHE A 132 1.05 6.63 10.92
N ASN A 133 1.80 6.08 11.87
CA ASN A 133 2.69 4.96 11.64
C ASN A 133 2.05 3.67 12.18
N TYR A 134 1.79 2.71 11.29
CA TYR A 134 1.14 1.44 11.65
C TYR A 134 1.92 0.64 12.69
N GLU A 135 3.25 0.58 12.60
CA GLU A 135 4.03 -0.20 13.53
C GLU A 135 3.94 0.36 14.95
N ASN A 136 4.19 1.65 15.10
CA ASN A 136 4.09 2.34 16.37
C ASN A 136 2.68 2.24 16.94
N TYR A 137 1.67 2.49 16.11
CA TYR A 137 0.27 2.44 16.50
C TYR A 137 -0.11 1.03 16.98
N LEU A 138 0.21 -0.02 16.24
CA LEU A 138 -0.14 -1.39 16.64
C LEU A 138 0.62 -1.85 17.88
N ASN A 139 1.83 -1.33 18.14
CA ASN A 139 2.60 -1.68 19.33
C ASN A 139 2.16 -0.92 20.59
N SER A 140 1.53 0.25 20.44
CA SER A 140 1.03 1.05 21.57
C SER A 140 -0.45 0.79 21.89
N HIS A 141 -1.12 -0.08 21.14
CA HIS A 141 -2.53 -0.41 21.35
C HIS A 141 -2.70 -1.91 21.47
N GLU A 142 -3.48 -2.32 22.47
CA GLU A 142 -3.95 -3.70 22.60
C GLU A 142 -5.31 -3.81 21.92
N PHE A 143 -5.46 -4.84 21.09
CA PHE A 143 -6.70 -5.16 20.41
C PHE A 143 -7.22 -6.49 20.95
N GLU A 144 -8.51 -6.53 21.26
CA GLU A 144 -9.18 -7.78 21.57
C GLU A 144 -9.14 -8.68 20.33
N GLU A 145 -8.84 -9.96 20.54
CA GLU A 145 -8.86 -10.97 19.49
C GLU A 145 -10.16 -11.78 19.58
N SER A 146 -10.80 -12.01 18.43
CA SER A 146 -12.01 -12.82 18.35
C SER A 146 -11.72 -14.28 18.72
N GLU A 147 -12.61 -14.89 19.50
CA GLU A 147 -12.56 -16.33 19.79
C GLU A 147 -12.83 -17.19 18.55
N LYS A 148 -13.48 -16.62 17.53
CA LYS A 148 -13.85 -17.30 16.29
C LYS A 148 -13.05 -16.76 15.11
N THR A 149 -12.90 -17.58 14.08
CA THR A 149 -12.33 -17.13 12.80
C THR A 149 -13.31 -16.19 12.09
N GLU A 150 -13.01 -14.89 12.05
CA GLU A 150 -13.89 -13.90 11.41
C GLU A 150 -13.51 -13.64 9.95
N ALA A 151 -12.26 -13.93 9.56
CA ALA A 151 -11.76 -13.61 8.24
C ALA A 151 -10.88 -14.68 7.58
N VAL A 152 -11.05 -14.82 6.28
CA VAL A 152 -10.08 -15.45 5.38
C VAL A 152 -9.23 -14.38 4.73
N VAL A 153 -7.90 -14.50 4.78
CA VAL A 153 -6.98 -13.58 4.08
C VAL A 153 -6.45 -14.26 2.83
N ALA A 154 -6.72 -13.68 1.65
CA ALA A 154 -6.13 -14.13 0.40
C ALA A 154 -4.64 -13.72 0.32
N LEU A 155 -3.75 -14.67 0.61
CA LEU A 155 -2.32 -14.45 0.77
C LEU A 155 -1.54 -14.88 -0.48
N SER A 156 -0.85 -13.94 -1.11
CA SER A 156 -0.04 -14.19 -2.31
C SER A 156 1.48 -14.25 -2.06
N GLY A 157 1.93 -13.92 -0.85
CA GLY A 157 3.36 -13.78 -0.50
C GLY A 157 4.01 -12.48 -0.99
N GLY A 158 3.23 -11.62 -1.65
CA GLY A 158 3.61 -10.24 -1.98
C GLY A 158 3.40 -9.30 -0.79
N VAL A 159 3.94 -8.08 -0.89
CA VAL A 159 3.90 -7.10 0.20
C VAL A 159 2.47 -6.72 0.60
N ASP A 160 1.55 -6.49 -0.34
CA ASP A 160 0.22 -5.96 0.01
C ASP A 160 -0.67 -6.98 0.73
N SER A 161 -0.64 -8.24 0.28
CA SER A 161 -1.37 -9.33 0.94
C SER A 161 -0.74 -9.69 2.28
N SER A 162 0.59 -9.59 2.39
CA SER A 162 1.30 -9.77 3.66
C SER A 162 0.94 -8.70 4.68
N PHE A 163 0.89 -7.43 4.28
CA PHE A 163 0.41 -6.33 5.12
C PHE A 163 -1.01 -6.58 5.61
N SER A 164 -1.87 -7.06 4.72
CA SER A 164 -3.26 -7.37 5.05
C SER A 164 -3.36 -8.49 6.07
N LEU A 165 -2.52 -9.53 5.98
CA LEU A 165 -2.48 -10.60 6.98
C LEU A 165 -2.00 -10.08 8.35
N ILE A 166 -0.93 -9.28 8.37
CA ILE A 166 -0.41 -8.68 9.59
C ILE A 166 -1.48 -7.83 10.28
N LEU A 167 -2.14 -6.94 9.53
CA LEU A 167 -3.22 -6.13 10.07
C LEU A 167 -4.40 -6.97 10.52
N ALA A 168 -4.86 -7.94 9.71
CA ALA A 168 -6.00 -8.78 10.09
C ALA A 168 -5.74 -9.52 11.41
N LYS A 169 -4.55 -10.09 11.59
CA LYS A 169 -4.16 -10.74 12.86
C LYS A 169 -4.10 -9.73 14.01
N ARG A 170 -3.47 -8.57 13.81
CA ARG A 170 -3.30 -7.55 14.87
C ARG A 170 -4.58 -6.84 15.26
N LEU A 171 -5.56 -6.76 14.35
CA LEU A 171 -6.89 -6.20 14.62
C LEU A 171 -7.85 -7.22 15.23
N GLY A 172 -7.42 -8.47 15.45
CA GLY A 172 -8.23 -9.45 16.16
C GLY A 172 -9.26 -10.18 15.31
N PHE A 173 -9.14 -10.17 13.97
CA PHE A 173 -10.02 -10.98 13.09
C PHE A 173 -9.83 -12.50 13.26
N ASN A 174 -8.80 -12.93 14.01
CA ASN A 174 -8.38 -14.33 14.14
C ASN A 174 -8.36 -15.05 12.77
N PRO A 175 -7.53 -14.58 11.82
CA PRO A 175 -7.70 -14.96 10.42
C PRO A 175 -7.17 -16.37 10.11
N ILE A 176 -7.74 -16.99 9.08
CA ILE A 176 -7.08 -18.07 8.32
C ILE A 176 -6.49 -17.47 7.04
N ALA A 177 -5.23 -17.76 6.74
CA ALA A 177 -4.62 -17.36 5.48
C ALA A 177 -4.79 -18.46 4.43
N VAL A 178 -5.17 -18.09 3.20
CA VAL A 178 -5.26 -19.03 2.07
C VAL A 178 -4.45 -18.56 0.88
N THR A 179 -3.75 -19.48 0.24
CA THR A 179 -3.01 -19.23 -1.00
C THR A 179 -3.51 -20.12 -2.11
N VAL A 180 -4.03 -19.52 -3.18
CA VAL A 180 -4.35 -20.26 -4.40
C VAL A 180 -3.04 -20.56 -5.13
N ASP A 181 -2.74 -21.84 -5.35
CA ASP A 181 -1.50 -22.32 -5.97
C ASP A 181 -1.77 -22.93 -7.36
N PRO A 182 -1.67 -22.12 -8.43
CA PRO A 182 -1.74 -22.59 -9.81
C PRO A 182 -0.37 -23.00 -10.39
N GLY A 183 0.65 -23.18 -9.55
CA GLY A 183 2.00 -23.55 -9.96
C GLY A 183 3.00 -22.39 -10.04
N THR A 184 4.27 -22.75 -10.16
CA THR A 184 5.42 -21.84 -9.94
C THR A 184 5.56 -20.72 -10.97
N ILE A 185 4.99 -20.87 -12.16
CA ILE A 185 4.98 -19.83 -13.19
C ILE A 185 4.12 -18.61 -12.77
N ILE A 186 3.20 -18.78 -11.82
CA ILE A 186 2.36 -17.72 -11.26
C ILE A 186 2.72 -17.45 -9.80
N LEU A 187 2.99 -18.50 -9.01
CA LEU A 187 3.38 -18.43 -7.60
C LEU A 187 4.83 -18.93 -7.39
N PRO A 188 5.85 -18.08 -7.60
CA PRO A 188 7.25 -18.45 -7.43
C PRO A 188 7.57 -18.98 -6.03
N ASN A 189 8.57 -19.86 -5.93
CA ASN A 189 9.03 -20.41 -4.65
C ASN A 189 9.42 -19.34 -3.62
N GLN A 190 9.92 -18.19 -4.08
CA GLN A 190 10.23 -17.06 -3.20
C GLN A 190 8.99 -16.55 -2.45
N TYR A 191 7.83 -16.47 -3.11
CA TYR A 191 6.58 -16.12 -2.44
C TYR A 191 6.11 -17.22 -1.50
N LYS A 192 6.29 -18.50 -1.85
CA LYS A 192 6.00 -19.62 -0.92
C LYS A 192 6.84 -19.53 0.36
N ILE A 193 8.09 -19.10 0.26
CA ILE A 193 8.96 -18.85 1.43
C ILE A 193 8.46 -17.66 2.24
N ASN A 194 8.10 -16.55 1.59
CA ASN A 194 7.52 -15.39 2.29
C ASN A 194 6.24 -15.77 3.05
N ILE A 195 5.37 -16.55 2.40
CA ILE A 195 4.11 -17.05 2.97
C ILE A 195 4.40 -17.86 4.23
N LYS A 196 5.25 -18.90 4.11
CA LYS A 196 5.62 -19.76 5.24
C LYS A 196 6.18 -18.96 6.40
N ASN A 197 7.20 -18.13 6.15
CA ASN A 197 7.86 -17.37 7.20
C ASN A 197 6.89 -16.42 7.90
N LEU A 198 6.01 -15.76 7.13
CA LEU A 198 5.05 -14.81 7.68
C LEU A 198 3.99 -15.50 8.53
N THR A 199 3.39 -16.58 8.04
CA THR A 199 2.33 -17.30 8.76
C THR A 199 2.88 -17.96 10.02
N GLU A 200 4.08 -18.53 9.98
CA GLU A 200 4.79 -19.04 11.16
C GLU A 200 5.06 -17.92 12.18
N SER A 201 5.57 -16.76 11.72
CA SER A 201 5.88 -15.62 12.62
C SER A 201 4.64 -15.03 13.30
N LEU A 202 3.48 -15.08 12.64
CA LEU A 202 2.22 -14.56 13.16
C LEU A 202 1.40 -15.62 13.91
N ASN A 203 1.86 -16.89 13.90
CA ASN A 203 1.10 -18.05 14.37
C ASN A 203 -0.32 -18.08 13.78
N VAL A 204 -0.41 -17.92 12.46
CA VAL A 204 -1.67 -17.96 11.71
C VAL A 204 -1.75 -19.26 10.90
N HIS A 205 -2.88 -19.95 11.01
CA HIS A 205 -3.17 -21.12 10.18
C HIS A 205 -3.17 -20.75 8.70
N HIS A 206 -2.55 -21.60 7.89
CA HIS A 206 -2.36 -21.36 6.46
C HIS A 206 -2.68 -22.60 5.63
N GLU A 207 -3.42 -22.39 4.54
CA GLU A 207 -3.77 -23.45 3.59
C GLU A 207 -3.42 -23.08 2.15
N TYR A 208 -2.91 -24.07 1.41
CA TYR A 208 -2.76 -24.01 -0.03
C TYR A 208 -4.00 -24.60 -0.71
N LEU A 209 -4.63 -23.81 -1.59
CA LEU A 209 -5.75 -24.23 -2.41
C LEU A 209 -5.24 -24.52 -3.82
N THR A 210 -5.21 -25.79 -4.20
CA THR A 210 -4.76 -26.22 -5.53
C THR A 210 -5.71 -25.68 -6.61
N ALA A 211 -5.15 -25.13 -7.69
CA ALA A 211 -5.93 -24.63 -8.82
C ALA A 211 -5.31 -25.00 -10.15
N ASP A 212 -6.12 -25.37 -11.14
CA ASP A 212 -5.64 -25.60 -12.51
C ASP A 212 -5.84 -24.35 -13.38
N TYR A 213 -4.75 -23.66 -13.72
CA TYR A 213 -4.76 -22.49 -14.61
C TYR A 213 -4.14 -22.80 -15.98
N ASN A 214 -4.04 -24.06 -16.39
CA ASN A 214 -3.44 -24.48 -17.66
C ASN A 214 -4.03 -23.74 -18.86
N GLU A 215 -5.35 -23.56 -18.93
CA GLU A 215 -6.00 -22.80 -20.00
C GLU A 215 -5.53 -21.34 -20.02
N ILE A 216 -5.53 -20.66 -18.87
CA ILE A 216 -5.10 -19.25 -18.76
C ILE A 216 -3.62 -19.13 -19.17
N ILE A 217 -2.77 -20.05 -18.72
CA ILE A 217 -1.35 -20.09 -19.05
C ILE A 217 -1.17 -20.25 -20.57
N ASN A 218 -1.84 -21.22 -21.19
CA ASN A 218 -1.74 -21.51 -22.62
C ASN A 218 -2.27 -20.36 -23.49
N GLU A 219 -3.42 -19.78 -23.14
CA GLU A 219 -3.98 -18.62 -23.86
C GLU A 219 -3.10 -17.37 -23.71
N SER A 220 -2.44 -17.19 -22.55
CA SER A 220 -1.53 -16.07 -22.33
C SER A 220 -0.24 -16.24 -23.14
N LEU A 221 0.35 -17.44 -23.12
CA LEU A 221 1.61 -17.74 -23.83
C LEU A 221 1.45 -17.80 -25.35
N SER A 222 0.22 -17.96 -25.87
CA SER A 222 -0.12 -17.84 -27.29
C SER A 222 -0.50 -16.42 -27.72
N GLY A 223 -0.53 -15.46 -26.80
CA GLY A 223 -0.81 -14.05 -27.10
C GLY A 223 -2.31 -13.74 -27.27
N LYS A 224 -3.19 -14.68 -26.92
CA LYS A 224 -4.65 -14.49 -26.99
C LYS A 224 -5.16 -13.54 -25.90
N LEU A 225 -4.51 -13.52 -24.73
CA LEU A 225 -4.93 -12.67 -23.61
C LEU A 225 -3.78 -12.21 -22.70
N HIS A 226 -4.05 -11.16 -21.93
CA HIS A 226 -3.21 -10.73 -20.81
C HIS A 226 -3.66 -11.44 -19.51
N PRO A 227 -2.77 -12.14 -18.78
CA PRO A 227 -3.16 -13.13 -17.75
C PRO A 227 -3.88 -12.55 -16.54
N CYS A 228 -3.44 -11.38 -16.04
CA CYS A 228 -3.79 -10.90 -14.70
C CYS A 228 -5.30 -10.78 -14.44
N GLY A 229 -6.10 -10.42 -15.44
CA GLY A 229 -7.54 -10.27 -15.28
C GLY A 229 -8.24 -11.60 -14.97
N ARG A 230 -7.94 -12.65 -15.74
CA ARG A 230 -8.51 -13.99 -15.52
C ARG A 230 -7.93 -14.65 -14.28
N CYS A 231 -6.62 -14.54 -14.05
CA CYS A 231 -6.00 -15.06 -12.83
C CYS A 231 -6.64 -14.45 -11.58
N SER A 232 -6.76 -13.12 -11.52
CA SER A 232 -7.34 -12.43 -10.36
C SER A 232 -8.80 -12.82 -10.13
N LYS A 233 -9.59 -13.02 -11.19
CA LYS A 233 -10.98 -13.49 -11.08
C LYS A 233 -11.02 -14.90 -10.47
N ASN A 234 -10.31 -15.86 -11.09
CA ASN A 234 -10.33 -17.25 -10.64
C ASN A 234 -9.79 -17.39 -9.20
N THR A 235 -8.73 -16.66 -8.85
CA THR A 235 -8.17 -16.66 -7.49
C THR A 235 -9.20 -16.13 -6.50
N GLY A 236 -9.89 -15.06 -6.87
CA GLY A 236 -10.96 -14.48 -6.05
C GLY A 236 -12.11 -15.45 -5.81
N GLU A 237 -12.58 -16.14 -6.85
CA GLU A 237 -13.68 -17.12 -6.72
C GLU A 237 -13.29 -18.33 -5.86
N ILE A 238 -12.07 -18.86 -6.01
CA ILE A 238 -11.61 -20.00 -5.20
C ILE A 238 -11.52 -19.62 -3.72
N ALA A 239 -10.92 -18.47 -3.41
CA ALA A 239 -10.83 -17.99 -2.03
C ALA A 239 -12.21 -17.64 -1.46
N LYS A 240 -13.12 -17.08 -2.28
CA LYS A 240 -14.51 -16.82 -1.91
C LYS A 240 -15.23 -18.12 -1.55
N GLN A 241 -15.08 -19.16 -2.37
CA GLN A 241 -15.71 -20.45 -2.15
C GLN A 241 -15.20 -21.08 -0.84
N TYR A 242 -13.89 -21.04 -0.60
CA TYR A 242 -13.32 -21.50 0.68
C TYR A 242 -13.93 -20.78 1.89
N ALA A 243 -14.07 -19.45 1.84
CA ALA A 243 -14.68 -18.70 2.94
C ALA A 243 -16.14 -19.10 3.17
N LYS A 244 -16.90 -19.34 2.10
CA LYS A 244 -18.29 -19.83 2.19
C LYS A 244 -18.39 -21.23 2.77
N ASP A 245 -17.55 -22.15 2.31
CA ASP A 245 -17.57 -23.55 2.74
C ASP A 245 -17.21 -23.70 4.23
N ASN A 246 -16.45 -22.74 4.78
CA ASN A 246 -16.08 -22.68 6.18
C ASN A 246 -16.94 -21.69 7.00
N GLU A 247 -18.00 -21.12 6.42
CA GLU A 247 -18.92 -20.18 7.07
C GLU A 247 -18.22 -18.93 7.66
N ILE A 248 -17.13 -18.49 7.05
CA ILE A 248 -16.34 -17.32 7.50
C ILE A 248 -16.91 -16.04 6.85
N PRO A 249 -17.31 -15.02 7.63
CA PRO A 249 -18.12 -13.91 7.13
C PRO A 249 -17.34 -12.87 6.31
N ILE A 250 -16.00 -12.84 6.42
CA ILE A 250 -15.16 -11.87 5.72
C ILE A 250 -14.08 -12.56 4.89
N ILE A 251 -13.90 -12.09 3.66
CA ILE A 251 -12.70 -12.36 2.86
C ILE A 251 -11.90 -11.06 2.66
N ILE A 252 -10.64 -11.08 3.07
CA ILE A 252 -9.71 -9.95 3.04
C ILE A 252 -8.76 -10.05 1.83
N PHE A 253 -8.65 -8.96 1.08
CA PHE A 253 -7.68 -8.79 -0.01
C PHE A 253 -6.78 -7.58 0.22
N GLY A 254 -5.56 -7.65 -0.33
CA GLY A 254 -4.57 -6.56 -0.31
C GLY A 254 -4.76 -5.51 -1.40
N ASP A 255 -5.97 -5.31 -1.93
CA ASP A 255 -6.21 -4.25 -2.91
C ASP A 255 -6.18 -2.87 -2.23
N MET A 256 -5.53 -1.89 -2.87
CA MET A 256 -5.43 -0.50 -2.41
C MET A 256 -6.33 0.47 -3.19
N LEU A 257 -6.97 0.02 -4.28
CA LEU A 257 -7.74 0.90 -5.18
C LEU A 257 -9.16 1.14 -4.70
N ALA A 258 -9.79 0.13 -4.10
CA ALA A 258 -11.19 0.15 -3.70
C ALA A 258 -11.38 0.92 -2.38
N THR A 259 -11.04 2.20 -2.36
CA THR A 259 -11.09 3.05 -1.15
C THR A 259 -12.50 3.60 -0.88
N GLY A 260 -12.72 4.14 0.32
CA GLY A 260 -13.96 4.83 0.68
C GLY A 260 -15.18 3.91 0.63
N THR A 261 -16.18 4.26 -0.16
CA THR A 261 -17.45 3.51 -0.20
C THR A 261 -17.38 2.11 -0.79
N GLN A 262 -16.23 1.72 -1.33
CA GLN A 262 -16.02 0.41 -1.95
C GLN A 262 -14.99 -0.43 -1.19
N CYS A 263 -14.55 0.01 0.00
CA CYS A 263 -13.55 -0.73 0.77
C CYS A 263 -14.06 -2.05 1.33
N ILE A 264 -15.37 -2.18 1.52
CA ILE A 264 -16.03 -3.41 1.90
C ILE A 264 -17.34 -3.56 1.15
N ASN A 265 -17.58 -4.73 0.55
CA ASN A 265 -18.78 -4.98 -0.26
C ASN A 265 -19.34 -6.37 0.00
N LYS A 266 -20.67 -6.47 0.13
CA LYS A 266 -21.39 -7.75 0.19
C LYS A 266 -21.15 -8.54 -1.11
N GLN A 267 -20.69 -9.78 -0.99
CA GLN A 267 -20.42 -10.67 -2.12
C GLN A 267 -21.47 -11.77 -2.26
N ASP A 268 -22.14 -12.09 -1.15
CA ASP A 268 -23.15 -13.12 -1.00
C ASP A 268 -23.95 -12.81 0.28
N ASP A 269 -24.97 -13.60 0.59
CA ASP A 269 -25.87 -13.36 1.73
C ASP A 269 -25.14 -13.25 3.08
N SER A 270 -24.11 -14.06 3.28
CA SER A 270 -23.31 -14.14 4.51
C SER A 270 -21.84 -13.72 4.37
N LEU A 271 -21.40 -13.28 3.18
CA LEU A 271 -19.97 -13.04 2.90
C LEU A 271 -19.71 -11.61 2.42
N TYR A 272 -18.74 -10.96 3.07
CA TYR A 272 -18.25 -9.63 2.73
C TYR A 272 -16.81 -9.69 2.21
N ARG A 273 -16.53 -8.94 1.14
CA ARG A 273 -15.16 -8.69 0.68
C ARG A 273 -14.64 -7.42 1.28
N LEU A 274 -13.59 -7.49 2.08
CA LEU A 274 -12.87 -6.36 2.65
C LEU A 274 -11.52 -6.18 1.92
N ASN A 275 -11.31 -5.00 1.34
CA ASN A 275 -10.00 -4.60 0.83
C ASN A 275 -9.31 -3.79 1.95
N LEU A 276 -8.62 -4.50 2.85
CA LEU A 276 -8.15 -3.94 4.14
C LEU A 276 -7.18 -2.76 4.00
N PRO A 277 -6.20 -2.77 3.07
CA PRO A 277 -5.36 -1.57 2.87
C PRO A 277 -6.17 -0.38 2.37
N ALA A 278 -7.16 -0.61 1.51
CA ALA A 278 -8.00 0.43 0.92
C ALA A 278 -9.01 1.04 1.92
N SER A 279 -9.52 0.27 2.89
CA SER A 279 -10.37 0.84 3.96
C SER A 279 -9.64 1.90 4.77
N LEU A 280 -8.31 1.78 4.87
CA LEU A 280 -7.44 2.71 5.58
C LEU A 280 -6.73 3.71 4.65
N SER A 281 -7.11 3.77 3.36
CA SER A 281 -6.47 4.62 2.34
C SER A 281 -4.93 4.54 2.38
N THR A 282 -4.41 3.33 2.51
CA THR A 282 -2.98 3.07 2.74
C THR A 282 -2.19 3.16 1.44
N GLY A 283 -1.07 3.89 1.45
CA GLY A 283 -0.08 3.93 0.37
C GLY A 283 1.04 2.90 0.53
N LYS A 284 1.84 2.71 -0.53
CA LYS A 284 2.91 1.70 -0.56
C LYS A 284 4.01 1.95 0.47
N GLN A 285 4.33 3.20 0.76
CA GLN A 285 5.33 3.55 1.77
C GLN A 285 4.89 3.14 3.18
N GLU A 286 3.62 3.38 3.53
CA GLU A 286 3.04 2.93 4.80
C GLU A 286 3.09 1.39 4.92
N ILE A 287 2.79 0.68 3.83
CA ILE A 287 2.89 -0.79 3.77
C ILE A 287 4.32 -1.26 4.01
N LYS A 288 5.29 -0.67 3.31
CA LYS A 288 6.72 -1.02 3.42
C LYS A 288 7.22 -0.79 4.84
N SER A 289 6.83 0.32 5.48
CA SER A 289 7.23 0.62 6.86
C SER A 289 6.87 -0.53 7.81
N LEU A 290 5.63 -1.01 7.80
CA LEU A 290 5.20 -2.11 8.67
C LEU A 290 5.87 -3.46 8.32
N ILE A 291 6.10 -3.72 7.03
CA ILE A 291 6.59 -5.01 6.55
C ILE A 291 8.09 -5.22 6.78
N ARG A 292 8.90 -4.15 6.85
CA ARG A 292 10.36 -4.23 6.97
C ARG A 292 10.82 -5.21 8.05
N LYS A 293 10.15 -5.28 9.19
CA LYS A 293 10.48 -6.20 10.31
C LYS A 293 10.30 -7.69 10.01
N TYR A 294 9.49 -8.04 9.01
CA TYR A 294 9.24 -9.43 8.62
C TYR A 294 10.21 -9.95 7.55
N SER A 295 11.17 -9.12 7.11
CA SER A 295 12.24 -9.49 6.18
C SER A 295 11.77 -10.29 4.95
N LEU A 296 10.63 -9.89 4.37
CA LEU A 296 10.08 -10.55 3.19
C LEU A 296 11.03 -10.39 2.01
N ARG A 297 11.24 -11.48 1.26
CA ARG A 297 12.13 -11.45 0.10
C ARG A 297 11.46 -10.66 -1.03
N GLU A 298 12.13 -9.64 -1.53
CA GLU A 298 11.62 -8.79 -2.62
C GLU A 298 11.81 -9.41 -4.01
N PHE A 299 10.82 -9.23 -4.88
CA PHE A 299 10.93 -9.56 -6.30
C PHE A 299 11.25 -8.28 -7.09
N LYS A 300 12.29 -8.33 -7.93
CA LYS A 300 12.61 -7.20 -8.80
C LYS A 300 11.65 -7.19 -10.00
N GLY A 301 10.98 -6.06 -10.20
CA GLY A 301 10.11 -5.82 -11.34
C GLY A 301 8.63 -6.12 -11.09
N PHE A 302 7.82 -5.89 -12.12
CA PHE A 302 6.37 -5.95 -12.01
C PHE A 302 5.80 -7.31 -12.47
N GLY A 303 5.01 -7.92 -11.59
CA GLY A 303 4.21 -9.12 -11.86
C GLY A 303 4.91 -10.46 -11.62
N CYS A 304 4.25 -11.55 -12.03
CA CYS A 304 4.74 -12.92 -11.90
C CYS A 304 5.53 -13.39 -13.14
N PRO A 305 6.23 -14.54 -13.09
CA PRO A 305 6.99 -15.06 -14.23
C PRO A 305 6.15 -15.26 -15.51
N LEU A 306 4.89 -15.70 -15.40
CA LEU A 306 3.99 -15.80 -16.55
C LEU A 306 3.82 -14.45 -17.25
N LEU A 307 3.59 -13.38 -16.47
CA LEU A 307 3.41 -12.05 -17.03
C LEU A 307 4.70 -11.54 -17.68
N TYR A 308 5.85 -11.85 -17.08
CA TYR A 308 7.15 -11.54 -17.66
C TYR A 308 7.32 -12.19 -19.05
N GLU A 309 7.05 -13.49 -19.18
CA GLU A 309 7.13 -14.19 -20.46
C GLU A 309 6.15 -13.66 -21.49
N VAL A 310 4.93 -13.31 -21.06
CA VAL A 310 3.91 -12.68 -21.93
C VAL A 310 4.40 -11.33 -22.43
N HIS A 311 4.95 -10.47 -21.57
CA HIS A 311 5.50 -9.17 -21.97
C HIS A 311 6.71 -9.29 -22.89
N LYS A 312 7.52 -10.35 -22.74
CA LYS A 312 8.67 -10.64 -23.59
C LYS A 312 8.23 -11.06 -24.99
N LYS A 313 7.28 -12.00 -25.10
CA LYS A 313 6.76 -12.49 -26.39
C LYS A 313 5.83 -11.49 -27.09
N TYR A 314 5.04 -10.75 -26.32
CA TYR A 314 4.02 -9.83 -26.81
C TYR A 314 4.17 -8.45 -26.16
N PRO A 315 5.18 -7.64 -26.56
CA PRO A 315 5.45 -6.34 -25.92
C PRO A 315 4.27 -5.37 -25.90
N HIS A 316 3.37 -5.45 -26.89
CA HIS A 316 2.15 -4.63 -26.94
C HIS A 316 1.21 -4.87 -25.74
N MET A 317 1.33 -6.01 -25.04
CA MET A 317 0.55 -6.31 -23.84
C MET A 317 1.04 -5.55 -22.59
N LYS A 318 2.28 -5.01 -22.61
CA LYS A 318 2.81 -4.17 -21.53
C LYS A 318 1.89 -2.99 -21.22
N LYS A 319 1.18 -2.46 -22.23
CA LYS A 319 0.23 -1.34 -22.07
C LYS A 319 -0.82 -1.59 -20.99
N TYR A 320 -1.29 -2.83 -20.82
CA TYR A 320 -2.31 -3.16 -19.83
C TYR A 320 -1.74 -3.13 -18.40
N SER A 321 -0.50 -3.61 -18.24
CA SER A 321 0.22 -3.52 -16.97
C SER A 321 0.62 -2.09 -16.63
N ILE A 322 1.09 -1.31 -17.61
CA ILE A 322 1.36 0.14 -17.43
C ILE A 322 0.07 0.86 -17.02
N GLN A 323 -1.06 0.59 -17.68
CA GLN A 323 -2.33 1.18 -17.31
C GLN A 323 -2.73 0.85 -15.86
N ARG A 324 -2.46 -0.37 -15.38
CA ARG A 324 -2.67 -0.73 -13.97
C ARG A 324 -1.78 0.09 -13.04
N ILE A 325 -0.47 0.18 -13.32
CA ILE A 325 0.46 0.97 -12.53
C ILE A 325 -0.01 2.43 -12.45
N LEU A 326 -0.36 3.03 -13.58
CA LEU A 326 -0.85 4.42 -13.63
C LEU A 326 -2.16 4.62 -12.85
N ARG A 327 -3.04 3.61 -12.81
CA ARG A 327 -4.25 3.66 -11.97
C ARG A 327 -3.92 3.68 -10.48
N GLU A 328 -2.98 2.85 -10.05
CA GLU A 328 -2.48 2.82 -8.66
C GLU A 328 -1.79 4.15 -8.31
N THR A 329 -0.99 4.73 -9.20
CA THR A 329 -0.41 6.07 -9.03
C THR A 329 -1.47 7.16 -8.92
N ARG A 330 -2.47 7.16 -9.83
CA ARG A 330 -3.56 8.15 -9.79
C ARG A 330 -4.37 8.07 -8.50
N SER A 331 -4.48 6.88 -7.92
CA SER A 331 -5.17 6.66 -6.65
C SER A 331 -4.37 7.08 -5.41
N GLN A 332 -3.10 7.49 -5.59
CA GLN A 332 -2.11 7.76 -4.53
C GLN A 332 -1.73 6.52 -3.72
N ALA A 333 -1.93 5.32 -4.30
CA ALA A 333 -1.46 4.09 -3.70
C ALA A 333 0.04 3.86 -3.99
N LEU A 334 0.52 4.35 -5.13
CA LEU A 334 1.93 4.36 -5.53
C LEU A 334 2.40 5.80 -5.71
N GLU A 335 3.63 6.08 -5.26
CA GLU A 335 4.30 7.32 -5.60
C GLU A 335 4.77 7.32 -7.07
N PRO A 336 4.90 8.50 -7.71
CA PRO A 336 5.37 8.60 -9.10
C PRO A 336 6.72 7.91 -9.35
N GLY A 337 7.65 7.98 -8.38
CA GLY A 337 8.94 7.31 -8.46
C GLY A 337 8.81 5.78 -8.48
N GLU A 338 7.97 5.22 -7.59
CA GLU A 338 7.71 3.78 -7.55
C GLU A 338 7.03 3.29 -8.84
N ALA A 339 6.09 4.08 -9.36
CA ALA A 339 5.43 3.80 -10.63
C ALA A 339 6.43 3.78 -11.79
N LEU A 340 7.34 4.75 -11.83
CA LEU A 340 8.41 4.82 -12.82
C LEU A 340 9.31 3.58 -12.75
N ASP A 341 9.74 3.17 -11.56
CA ASP A 341 10.57 1.97 -11.37
C ASP A 341 9.90 0.69 -11.87
N LEU A 342 8.61 0.53 -11.58
CA LEU A 342 7.81 -0.60 -12.05
C LEU A 342 7.69 -0.59 -13.59
N ILE A 343 7.40 0.57 -14.19
CA ILE A 343 7.33 0.70 -15.65
C ILE A 343 8.69 0.42 -16.29
N TRP A 344 9.76 0.96 -15.73
CA TRP A 344 11.12 0.80 -16.24
C TRP A 344 11.59 -0.66 -16.15
N SER A 345 11.08 -1.42 -15.18
CA SER A 345 11.36 -2.85 -15.06
C SER A 345 10.98 -3.67 -16.31
N PHE A 346 10.02 -3.19 -17.12
CA PHE A 346 9.64 -3.83 -18.38
C PHE A 346 10.69 -3.67 -19.49
N TYR A 347 11.66 -2.78 -19.32
CA TYR A 347 12.70 -2.47 -20.29
C TYR A 347 14.10 -2.87 -19.82
N LYS A 348 14.26 -3.23 -18.54
CA LYS A 348 15.47 -3.87 -17.98
C LYS A 348 15.52 -5.35 -18.38
N THR A 349 15.47 -5.64 -19.68
CA THR A 349 15.63 -7.00 -20.21
C THR A 349 17.06 -7.19 -20.72
N LYS A 350 17.81 -8.08 -20.06
CA LYS A 350 18.95 -8.76 -20.66
C LYS A 350 18.47 -9.98 -21.46
#